data_AF-A0A846TBK1-F1
#
_entry.id   AF-A0A846TBK1-F1
#
_cell.length_a   1.000
_cell.length_b   1.000
_cell.length_c   1.000
_cell.angle_alpha   90.00
_cell.angle_beta   90.00
_cell.angle_gamma   90.00
#
_symmetry.space_group_name_H-M   'P 1'
#
loop_
_entity.id
_entity.type
_entity.pdbx_description
1 polymer ?
#
loop_
_entity_poly.entity_id
_entity_poly.type
_entity_poly.pdbx_seq_one_letter_code
_entity_poly.pdbx_strand_id
1 'polypeptide(L)'
;MIDHGIETAEQRVKAGKDETGQICCQITGYEQGFTLSISDDGRGIDIGKVRRKAIEKLIITPEQAASMSHDQFYQILFMDSFSTKEM
;
A
#
# COMPACT_ATOMS: atom_id res chain seq x y z
N MET A 1 9.98 5.06 -1.67
CA MET A 1 10.88 3.97 -1.19
C MET A 1 10.01 2.72 -1.03
N ILE A 2 10.28 1.64 -1.76
CA ILE A 2 9.62 0.33 -1.57
C ILE A 2 10.26 -0.33 -0.34
N ASP A 3 10.10 0.29 0.83
CA ASP A 3 10.84 -0.12 2.03
C ASP A 3 10.08 -1.22 2.81
N HIS A 4 8.78 -1.46 2.49
CA HIS A 4 7.87 -2.18 3.40
C HIS A 4 6.89 -3.17 2.75
N GLY A 5 6.98 -3.42 1.44
CA GLY A 5 6.01 -4.29 0.74
C GLY A 5 6.19 -5.77 1.06
N ILE A 6 7.44 -6.26 0.95
CA ILE A 6 7.77 -7.67 1.07
C ILE A 6 8.06 -8.05 2.52
N GLU A 7 7.47 -9.15 2.96
CA GLU A 7 7.68 -9.75 4.28
C GLU A 7 8.99 -10.55 4.35
N THR A 8 9.47 -10.87 5.55
CA THR A 8 10.65 -11.75 5.68
C THR A 8 10.32 -13.16 5.17
N ALA A 9 11.32 -13.93 4.74
CA ALA A 9 11.13 -15.31 4.27
C ALA A 9 10.33 -16.16 5.28
N GLU A 10 10.64 -16.03 6.58
CA GLU A 10 9.91 -16.72 7.65
C GLU A 10 8.43 -16.31 7.71
N GLN A 11 8.13 -15.01 7.61
CA GLN A 11 6.76 -14.50 7.59
C GLN A 11 5.99 -14.98 6.34
N ARG A 12 6.67 -15.06 5.18
CA ARG A 12 6.08 -15.53 3.92
C ARG A 12 5.72 -17.00 3.98
N VAL A 13 6.65 -17.85 4.43
CA VAL A 13 6.40 -19.29 4.61
C VAL A 13 5.27 -19.52 5.60
N LYS A 14 5.23 -18.79 6.72
CA LYS A 14 4.11 -18.85 7.68
C LYS A 14 2.76 -18.44 7.09
N ALA A 15 2.76 -17.52 6.12
CA ALA A 15 1.58 -17.08 5.38
C ALA A 15 1.25 -17.99 4.17
N GLY A 16 1.99 -19.08 3.95
CA GLY A 16 1.79 -20.00 2.82
C GLY A 16 2.29 -19.47 1.48
N LYS A 17 3.16 -18.46 1.48
CA LYS A 17 3.78 -17.87 0.28
C LYS A 17 5.17 -18.47 0.03
N ASP A 18 5.68 -18.29 -1.19
CA ASP A 18 7.08 -18.60 -1.54
C ASP A 18 8.04 -17.81 -0.64
N GLU A 19 9.17 -18.42 -0.27
CA GLU A 19 10.19 -17.75 0.56
C GLU A 19 10.78 -16.52 -0.14
N THR A 20 10.81 -16.54 -1.47
CA THR A 20 11.26 -15.44 -2.32
C THR A 20 10.07 -14.53 -2.65
N GLY A 21 10.22 -13.24 -2.40
CA GLY A 21 9.28 -12.21 -2.82
C GLY A 21 9.46 -11.83 -4.29
N GLN A 22 8.37 -11.45 -4.95
CA GLN A 22 8.41 -10.98 -6.33
C GLN A 22 8.04 -9.49 -6.40
N ILE A 23 8.85 -8.73 -7.12
CA ILE A 23 8.54 -7.35 -7.52
C ILE A 23 8.56 -7.32 -9.05
N CYS A 24 7.46 -6.91 -9.64
CA CYS A 24 7.31 -6.79 -11.09
C CYS A 24 7.23 -5.33 -11.48
N CYS A 25 8.09 -4.93 -12.42
CA CYS A 25 8.06 -3.63 -13.07
C CYS A 25 7.70 -3.85 -14.53
N GLN A 26 6.57 -3.30 -14.97
CA GLN A 26 6.07 -3.44 -16.32
C GLN A 26 5.90 -2.06 -16.94
N ILE A 27 6.45 -1.89 -18.14
CA ILE A 27 6.24 -0.70 -18.97
C ILE A 27 5.44 -1.11 -20.19
N THR A 28 4.32 -0.44 -20.44
CA THR A 28 3.47 -0.69 -21.61
C THR A 28 3.30 0.62 -22.38
N GLY A 29 3.80 0.66 -23.62
CA GLY A 29 3.71 1.82 -24.50
C GLY A 29 2.35 1.90 -25.21
N TYR A 30 1.90 3.11 -25.50
CA TYR A 30 0.73 3.43 -26.33
C TYR A 30 1.01 4.71 -27.13
N GLU A 31 0.17 5.07 -28.10
CA GLU A 31 0.47 6.12 -29.10
C GLU A 31 0.92 7.48 -28.53
N GLN A 32 0.48 7.83 -27.31
CA GLN A 32 0.78 9.12 -26.67
C GLN A 32 1.56 9.00 -25.35
N GLY A 33 2.14 7.84 -25.05
CA GLY A 33 2.89 7.69 -23.80
C GLY A 33 3.22 6.25 -23.43
N PHE A 34 3.49 6.06 -22.14
CA PHE A 34 3.68 4.74 -21.56
C PHE A 34 3.06 4.70 -20.18
N THR A 35 2.59 3.51 -19.80
CA THR A 35 2.17 3.20 -18.43
C THR A 35 3.30 2.44 -17.77
N LEU A 36 3.79 2.96 -16.64
CA LEU A 36 4.68 2.24 -15.73
C LEU A 36 3.83 1.65 -14.59
N SER A 37 3.86 0.32 -14.48
CA SER A 37 3.23 -0.43 -13.38
C SER A 37 4.31 -1.07 -12.53
N ILE A 38 4.20 -0.89 -11.21
CA ILE A 38 5.04 -1.57 -10.22
C ILE A 38 4.09 -2.36 -9.32
N SER A 39 4.36 -3.65 -9.16
CA SER A 39 3.58 -4.55 -8.32
C SER A 39 4.49 -5.46 -7.51
N ASP A 40 3.98 -5.94 -6.38
CA ASP A 40 4.65 -6.92 -5.54
C ASP A 40 3.65 -7.94 -5.00
N ASP A 41 4.14 -9.11 -4.60
CA ASP A 41 3.34 -10.19 -4.00
C ASP A 41 3.40 -10.18 -2.45
N GLY A 42 3.70 -9.01 -1.89
CA GLY A 42 3.86 -8.79 -0.46
C GLY A 42 2.53 -8.83 0.30
N ARG A 43 2.56 -8.31 1.53
CA ARG A 43 1.39 -8.37 2.43
C ARG A 43 0.23 -7.48 1.98
N GLY A 44 0.45 -6.66 0.96
CA GLY A 44 -0.45 -5.60 0.55
C GLY A 44 -0.55 -4.50 1.60
N ILE A 45 -1.58 -3.68 1.46
CA ILE A 45 -1.83 -2.52 2.32
C ILE A 45 -2.93 -2.88 3.31
N ASP A 46 -2.65 -2.73 4.61
CA ASP A 46 -3.64 -2.86 5.67
C ASP A 46 -4.49 -1.57 5.75
N ILE A 47 -5.67 -1.59 5.13
CA ILE A 47 -6.64 -0.49 5.14
C ILE A 47 -7.06 -0.12 6.57
N GLY A 48 -7.13 -1.09 7.49
CA GLY A 48 -7.43 -0.84 8.89
C GLY A 48 -6.34 0.00 9.55
N LYS A 49 -5.07 -0.29 9.28
CA LYS A 49 -3.93 0.51 9.75
C LYS A 49 -3.92 1.90 9.13
N VAL A 50 -4.19 2.01 7.82
CA VAL A 50 -4.31 3.30 7.12
C VAL A 50 -5.40 4.16 7.76
N ARG A 51 -6.60 3.59 7.95
CA ARG A 51 -7.74 4.26 8.60
C ARG A 51 -7.37 4.78 9.99
N ARG A 52 -6.79 3.94 10.85
CA ARG A 52 -6.41 4.33 12.22
C ARG A 52 -5.40 5.49 12.21
N LYS A 53 -4.32 5.37 11.42
CA LYS A 53 -3.30 6.41 11.29
C LYS A 53 -3.86 7.72 10.71
N ALA A 54 -4.81 7.64 9.76
CA ALA A 54 -5.39 8.81 9.12
C ALA A 54 -6.29 9.60 10.10
N ILE A 55 -7.03 8.90 10.96
CA ILE A 55 -7.80 9.51 12.05
C ILE A 55 -6.87 10.10 13.11
N GLU A 56 -5.84 9.36 13.54
CA GLU A 56 -4.84 9.81 14.53
C GLU A 56 -4.13 11.10 14.09
N LYS A 57 -3.80 11.20 12.80
CA LYS A 57 -3.18 12.38 12.19
C LYS A 57 -4.17 13.48 11.81
N LEU A 58 -5.46 13.33 12.16
CA LEU A 58 -6.55 14.28 11.86
C LEU A 58 -6.70 14.61 10.37
N ILE A 59 -6.33 13.67 9.48
CA ILE A 59 -6.49 13.81 8.02
C ILE A 59 -7.94 13.57 7.62
N ILE A 60 -8.60 12.63 8.30
CA ILE A 60 -10.02 12.31 8.14
C ILE A 60 -10.68 12.15 9.52
N THR A 61 -11.98 12.39 9.60
CA THR A 61 -12.76 12.13 10.81
C THR A 61 -13.22 10.66 10.89
N PRO A 62 -13.59 10.15 12.07
CA PRO A 62 -14.20 8.82 12.20
C PRO A 62 -15.45 8.62 11.34
N GLU A 63 -16.26 9.67 11.19
CA GLU A 63 -17.49 9.66 10.38
C GLU A 63 -17.17 9.56 8.89
N GLN A 64 -16.20 10.35 8.41
CA GLN A 64 -15.71 10.24 7.03
C GLN A 64 -15.19 8.83 6.76
N ALA A 65 -14.33 8.32 7.64
CA ALA A 65 -13.75 7.00 7.53
C ALA A 65 -14.77 5.85 7.50
N ALA A 66 -15.96 6.03 8.08
CA ALA A 66 -17.02 5.03 8.05
C ALA A 66 -17.70 4.93 6.66
N SER A 67 -17.66 5.99 5.86
CA SER A 67 -18.28 6.07 4.54
C SER A 67 -17.30 5.88 3.37
N MET A 68 -15.99 5.80 3.66
CA MET A 68 -14.95 5.75 2.63
C MET A 68 -14.77 4.35 2.03
N SER A 69 -14.54 4.30 0.72
CA SER A 69 -14.15 3.08 0.01
C SER A 69 -12.66 2.77 0.19
N HIS A 70 -12.25 1.54 -0.12
CA HIS A 70 -10.83 1.15 -0.11
C HIS A 70 -9.98 2.02 -1.05
N ASP A 71 -10.50 2.38 -2.23
CA ASP A 71 -9.81 3.24 -3.19
C ASP A 71 -9.53 4.64 -2.61
N GLN A 72 -10.47 5.17 -1.84
CA GLN A 72 -10.27 6.45 -1.15
C GLN A 72 -9.20 6.34 -0.06
N PHE A 73 -9.09 5.20 0.63
CA PHE A 73 -7.98 4.96 1.56
C PHE A 73 -6.63 4.82 0.84
N TYR A 74 -6.60 4.23 -0.35
CA TYR A 74 -5.38 4.18 -1.16
C TYR A 74 -4.91 5.58 -1.57
N GLN A 75 -5.83 6.51 -1.85
CA GLN A 75 -5.47 7.90 -2.16
C GLN A 75 -4.75 8.61 -0.99
N ILE A 76 -5.09 8.28 0.26
CA ILE A 76 -4.41 8.84 1.44
C ILE A 76 -2.92 8.48 1.45
N LEU A 77 -2.54 7.31 0.92
CA LEU A 77 -1.13 6.89 0.85
C LEU A 77 -0.27 7.80 -0.03
N PHE A 78 -0.88 8.53 -0.95
CA PHE A 78 -0.19 9.46 -1.85
C PHE A 78 -0.15 10.89 -1.31
N MET A 79 -0.68 11.14 -0.11
CA MET A 79 -0.58 12.46 0.53
C MET A 79 0.80 12.65 1.16
N ASP A 80 1.48 13.76 0.87
CA ASP A 80 2.84 14.07 1.35
C ASP A 80 3.00 13.99 2.88
N SER A 81 1.92 14.21 3.63
CA SER A 81 1.90 14.20 5.10
C SER A 81 1.55 12.84 5.72
N PHE A 82 1.34 11.81 4.90
CA PHE A 82 0.89 10.50 5.37
C PHE A 82 1.96 9.41 5.28
N SER A 83 2.14 8.69 6.38
CA SER A 83 2.92 7.46 6.42
C SER A 83 2.38 6.54 7.50
N THR A 84 2.30 5.25 7.19
CA THR A 84 1.98 4.20 8.16
C THR A 84 3.20 3.73 8.94
N LYS A 85 4.41 4.22 8.62
CA LYS A 85 5.64 3.95 9.39
C LYS A 85 5.50 4.59 10.77
N GLU A 86 5.95 3.90 11.81
CA GLU A 86 6.17 4.52 13.12
C GLU A 86 7.57 5.13 13.09
N MET A 87 7.70 6.33 13.65
CA MET A 87 8.99 7.01 13.73
C MET A 87 9.82 6.40 14.85
#